data_AF-A0A3C1UE91-F1
#
_entry.id   AF-A0A3C1UE91-F1
#
_cell.length_a   1.000
_cell.length_b   1.000
_cell.length_c   1.000
_cell.angle_alpha   90.00
_cell.angle_beta   90.00
_cell.angle_gamma   90.00
#
_symmetry.space_group_name_H-M   'P 1'
#
loop_
_entity.id
_entity.type
_entity.pdbx_description
1 polymer ?
#
loop_
_entity_poly.entity_id
_entity_poly.type
_entity_poly.pdbx_seq_one_letter_code
_entity_poly.pdbx_strand_id
1 'polypeptide(L)'
;MSEALQERIFRLFVVNSGEGERRDLIDVFAAFYQANPTLQASAIPPSGSGECCAPKLLQYAFNHQLKPLCIAEFWWGNSPAKEIRHHGHYYGACLGKCRPILSHMLRGVDIEPQQHEKRVATTDDMILYADSWIVVANKPAGMLTVPGRLHDNSLQTIISQEIGAPLKAVHRLDMSTSGIVILAKSDAVYAALQADFASRNIEKRYIALLDGMVIEKEGVIDLPLRPDINDRPRQMVDYEHGKRAITRYEVLSHTPDHRTRIAFYPLTGRTHQLRVHASHKSGLGCPIVGDMLYGHA
;
A
#
# COMPACT_ATOMS: atom_id res chain seq x y z
N MET A 1 12.54 29.75 6.67
CA MET A 1 12.17 30.55 5.48
C MET A 1 10.77 31.05 5.70
N SER A 2 10.48 32.35 5.55
CA SER A 2 9.11 32.85 5.68
C SER A 2 8.26 32.38 4.49
N GLU A 3 6.96 32.20 4.70
CA GLU A 3 6.02 31.81 3.64
C GLU A 3 6.07 32.76 2.44
N ALA A 4 6.16 34.07 2.69
CA ALA A 4 6.30 35.09 1.64
C ALA A 4 7.60 34.94 0.81
N LEU A 5 8.71 34.54 1.44
CA LEU A 5 9.96 34.28 0.71
C LEU A 5 9.85 32.99 -0.11
N GLN A 6 9.24 31.95 0.45
CA GLN A 6 9.01 30.68 -0.24
C GLN A 6 8.13 30.84 -1.47
N GLU A 7 7.02 31.57 -1.33
CA GLU A 7 6.12 31.90 -2.43
C GLU A 7 6.86 32.68 -3.51
N ARG A 8 7.62 33.72 -3.14
CA ARG A 8 8.41 34.51 -4.08
C ARG A 8 9.43 33.65 -4.84
N ILE A 9 10.10 32.71 -4.17
CA ILE A 9 11.04 31.79 -4.83
C ILE A 9 10.30 30.88 -5.82
N PHE A 10 9.15 30.33 -5.44
CA PHE A 10 8.41 29.42 -6.32
C PHE A 10 7.74 30.12 -7.50
N ARG A 11 7.37 31.40 -7.38
CA ARG A 11 6.97 32.24 -8.50
C ARG A 11 8.08 32.46 -9.53
N LEU A 12 9.35 32.39 -9.12
CA LEU A 12 10.50 32.48 -10.03
C LEU A 12 10.85 31.14 -10.68
N PHE A 13 10.33 30.03 -10.16
CA PHE A 13 10.63 28.69 -10.64
C PHE A 13 9.63 28.28 -11.72
N VAL A 14 9.98 28.54 -12.98
CA VAL A 14 9.12 28.28 -14.14
C VAL A 14 9.47 26.94 -14.79
N VAL A 15 8.46 26.11 -15.02
CA VAL A 15 8.58 24.82 -15.72
C VAL A 15 7.78 24.81 -17.03
N ASN A 16 8.30 24.09 -18.02
CA ASN A 16 7.67 23.93 -19.33
C ASN A 16 6.93 22.58 -19.43
N SER A 17 5.82 22.55 -20.16
CA SER A 17 5.24 21.30 -20.66
C SER A 17 5.89 20.85 -21.97
N GLY A 18 5.68 19.58 -22.34
CA GLY A 18 6.06 19.06 -23.66
C GLY A 18 5.36 19.78 -24.82
N GLU A 19 4.21 20.41 -24.56
CA GLU A 19 3.49 21.28 -25.50
C GLU A 19 4.05 22.72 -25.55
N GLY A 20 5.03 23.05 -24.70
CA GLY A 20 5.65 24.38 -24.64
C GLY A 20 4.97 25.38 -23.68
N GLU A 21 3.98 24.95 -22.89
CA GLU A 21 3.32 25.83 -21.93
C GLU A 21 4.19 26.09 -20.70
N ARG A 22 4.40 27.37 -20.37
CA ARG A 22 5.24 27.81 -19.25
C ARG A 22 4.36 28.17 -18.05
N ARG A 23 4.65 27.62 -16.87
CA ARG A 23 3.98 28.00 -15.61
C ARG A 23 4.97 28.02 -14.46
N ASP A 24 4.75 28.90 -13.49
CA ASP A 24 5.48 28.87 -12.22
C ASP A 24 4.96 27.76 -11.30
N LEU A 25 5.74 27.40 -10.29
CA LEU A 25 5.39 26.29 -9.39
C LEU A 25 4.13 26.55 -8.55
N ILE A 26 3.77 27.81 -8.26
CA ILE A 26 2.51 28.10 -7.55
C ILE A 26 1.33 27.72 -8.44
N ASP A 27 1.34 28.17 -9.70
CA ASP A 27 0.24 27.93 -10.64
C ASP A 27 0.14 26.44 -11.05
N VAL A 28 1.28 25.75 -11.17
CA VAL A 28 1.31 24.31 -11.41
C VAL A 28 0.64 23.53 -10.28
N PHE A 29 0.97 23.85 -9.02
CA PHE A 29 0.38 23.18 -7.87
C PHE A 29 -1.11 23.54 -7.72
N ALA A 30 -1.48 24.80 -7.92
CA ALA A 30 -2.87 25.24 -7.87
C ALA A 30 -3.74 24.51 -8.90
N ALA A 31 -3.30 24.45 -10.16
CA ALA A 31 -4.02 23.74 -11.22
C ALA A 31 -4.13 22.23 -10.94
N PHE A 32 -3.07 21.62 -10.41
CA PHE A 32 -3.09 20.20 -10.05
C PHE A 32 -4.13 19.88 -8.98
N TYR A 33 -4.17 20.65 -7.88
CA TYR A 33 -5.13 20.40 -6.81
C TYR A 33 -6.57 20.78 -7.17
N GLN A 34 -6.76 21.81 -8.02
CA GLN A 34 -8.08 22.11 -8.59
C GLN A 34 -8.63 20.93 -9.40
N ALA A 35 -7.78 20.26 -10.18
CA ALA A 35 -8.15 19.07 -10.93
C ALA A 35 -8.30 17.80 -10.06
N ASN A 36 -7.86 17.84 -8.79
CA ASN A 36 -7.83 16.68 -7.88
C ASN A 36 -8.32 17.08 -6.47
N PRO A 37 -9.62 17.40 -6.30
CA PRO A 37 -10.16 17.99 -5.07
C PRO A 37 -10.12 17.06 -3.84
N THR A 38 -9.93 15.76 -4.04
CA THR A 38 -9.79 14.76 -2.96
C THR A 38 -8.41 14.76 -2.31
N LEU A 39 -7.42 15.45 -2.89
CA LEU A 39 -6.08 15.56 -2.33
C LEU A 39 -5.97 16.80 -1.43
N GLN A 40 -5.52 16.62 -0.19
CA GLN A 40 -5.25 17.73 0.73
C GLN A 40 -4.19 18.67 0.15
N ALA A 41 -4.54 19.95 0.00
CA ALA A 41 -3.66 20.98 -0.54
C ALA A 41 -3.01 21.82 0.57
N SER A 42 -1.72 22.09 0.42
CA SER A 42 -1.08 23.28 0.99
C SER A 42 -1.12 24.38 -0.07
N ALA A 43 -1.49 25.61 0.32
CA ALA A 43 -1.53 26.75 -0.62
C ALA A 43 -0.16 27.04 -1.25
N ILE A 44 0.92 26.67 -0.57
CA ILE A 44 2.29 26.84 -1.02
C ILE A 44 2.92 25.46 -1.29
N PRO A 45 3.62 25.27 -2.42
CA PRO A 45 4.36 24.04 -2.71
C PRO A 45 5.30 23.67 -1.55
N PRO A 46 5.49 22.37 -1.23
CA PRO A 46 6.43 21.96 -0.19
C PRO A 46 7.86 22.40 -0.51
N SER A 47 8.67 22.63 0.52
CA SER A 47 10.09 22.96 0.34
C SER A 47 10.84 21.89 -0.47
N GLY A 48 11.70 22.33 -1.39
CA GLY A 48 12.43 21.46 -2.31
C GLY A 48 11.61 20.94 -3.50
N SER A 49 10.40 21.47 -3.73
CA SER A 49 9.68 21.22 -4.99
C SER A 49 10.48 21.78 -6.17
N GLY A 50 10.59 21.00 -7.26
CA GLY A 50 11.44 21.35 -8.41
C GLY A 50 12.90 20.88 -8.32
N GLU A 51 13.33 20.38 -7.15
CA GLU A 51 14.72 19.95 -6.96
C GLU A 51 15.01 18.50 -7.43
N CYS A 52 13.96 17.69 -7.64
CA CYS A 52 14.06 16.32 -8.17
C CYS A 52 14.84 16.28 -9.51
N CYS A 53 15.53 15.17 -9.77
CA CYS A 53 16.28 14.97 -11.02
C CYS A 53 15.37 14.98 -12.25
N ALA A 54 14.23 14.28 -12.19
CA ALA A 54 13.34 14.16 -13.34
C ALA A 54 12.80 15.51 -13.88
N PRO A 55 12.21 16.40 -13.06
CA PRO A 55 11.83 17.74 -13.51
C PRO A 55 12.99 18.54 -14.11
N LYS A 56 14.19 18.47 -13.53
CA LYS A 56 15.36 19.20 -14.04
C LYS A 56 15.81 18.70 -15.41
N LEU A 57 15.85 17.39 -15.60
CA LEU A 57 16.21 16.77 -16.89
C LEU A 57 15.18 17.10 -17.97
N LEU A 58 13.88 17.01 -17.65
CA LEU A 58 12.81 17.39 -18.57
C LEU A 58 12.86 18.89 -18.91
N GLN A 59 13.10 19.74 -17.92
CA GLN A 59 13.20 21.19 -18.12
C GLN A 59 14.37 21.52 -19.05
N TYR A 60 15.52 20.86 -18.86
CA TYR A 60 16.66 20.99 -19.76
C TYR A 60 16.30 20.53 -21.17
N ALA A 61 15.70 19.35 -21.31
CA ALA A 61 15.29 18.82 -22.61
C ALA A 61 14.36 19.80 -23.35
N PHE A 62 13.33 20.32 -22.69
CA PHE A 62 12.39 21.26 -23.29
C PHE A 62 13.03 22.61 -23.65
N ASN A 63 13.91 23.15 -22.80
CA ASN A 63 14.63 24.39 -23.10
C ASN A 63 15.57 24.26 -24.31
N HIS A 64 16.08 23.05 -24.55
CA HIS A 64 16.99 22.73 -25.66
C HIS A 64 16.31 22.06 -26.85
N GLN A 65 14.97 22.02 -26.89
CA GLN A 65 14.18 21.39 -27.96
C GLN A 65 14.55 19.91 -28.20
N LEU A 66 15.00 19.23 -27.14
CA LEU A 66 15.29 17.81 -27.15
C LEU A 66 14.01 17.02 -26.89
N LYS A 67 13.84 15.91 -27.59
CA LYS A 67 12.73 14.96 -27.37
C LYS A 67 13.12 13.96 -26.28
N PRO A 68 12.45 13.93 -25.12
CA PRO A 68 12.65 12.86 -24.14
C PRO A 68 12.24 11.52 -24.76
N LEU A 69 13.12 10.52 -24.67
CA LEU A 69 12.82 9.16 -25.16
C LEU A 69 12.40 8.22 -24.04
N CYS A 70 13.08 8.29 -22.91
CA CYS A 70 12.78 7.48 -21.72
C CYS A 70 13.34 8.18 -20.49
N ILE A 71 12.63 8.05 -19.37
CA ILE A 71 13.14 8.41 -18.05
C ILE A 71 12.72 7.33 -17.06
N ALA A 72 13.64 6.90 -16.22
CA ALA A 72 13.38 5.93 -15.17
C ALA A 72 14.10 6.36 -13.90
N GLU A 73 13.37 6.37 -12.79
CA GLU A 73 13.93 6.63 -11.47
C GLU A 73 13.99 5.31 -10.70
N PHE A 74 15.13 5.02 -10.08
CA PHE A 74 15.32 3.81 -9.28
C PHE A 74 16.01 4.14 -7.96
N TRP A 75 15.86 3.24 -6.99
CA TRP A 75 16.52 3.39 -5.71
C TRP A 75 17.91 2.74 -5.71
N TRP A 76 18.92 3.46 -5.22
CA TRP A 76 20.26 2.93 -5.08
C TRP A 76 20.68 2.89 -3.61
N GLY A 77 20.82 1.68 -3.08
CA GLY A 77 21.38 1.42 -1.75
C GLY A 77 20.34 0.97 -0.73
N ASN A 78 20.64 1.17 0.54
CA ASN A 78 19.78 0.76 1.64
C ASN A 78 18.47 1.57 1.65
N SER A 79 17.39 0.91 2.03
CA SER A 79 16.08 1.54 2.21
C SER A 79 16.15 2.67 3.26
N PRO A 80 15.47 3.81 3.06
CA PRO A 80 15.32 4.82 4.10
C PRO A 80 14.58 4.26 5.32
N ALA A 81 14.79 4.86 6.49
CA ALA A 81 14.13 4.42 7.72
C ALA A 81 12.58 4.59 7.70
N LYS A 82 12.05 5.44 6.81
CA LYS A 82 10.63 5.86 6.78
C LYS A 82 9.83 5.28 5.62
N GLU A 83 10.47 4.62 4.66
CA GLU A 83 9.83 4.02 3.50
C GLU A 83 10.62 2.79 3.07
N ILE A 84 9.94 1.81 2.48
CA ILE A 84 10.60 0.60 1.95
C ILE A 84 10.99 0.88 0.50
N ARG A 85 12.29 0.88 0.22
CA ARG A 85 12.89 0.97 -1.10
C ARG A 85 13.90 -0.17 -1.29
N HIS A 86 13.86 -0.80 -2.45
CA HIS A 86 14.72 -1.89 -2.89
C HIS A 86 15.79 -1.36 -3.83
N HIS A 87 17.05 -1.70 -3.55
CA HIS A 87 18.17 -1.41 -4.43
C HIS A 87 17.89 -1.93 -5.86
N GLY A 88 18.10 -1.08 -6.86
CA GLY A 88 17.87 -1.39 -8.27
C GLY A 88 16.40 -1.37 -8.72
N HIS A 89 15.44 -1.17 -7.82
CA HIS A 89 14.03 -1.17 -8.18
C HIS A 89 13.56 0.20 -8.64
N TYR A 90 12.68 0.21 -9.65
CA TYR A 90 12.11 1.43 -10.23
C TYR A 90 10.93 1.94 -9.41
N TYR A 91 10.85 3.25 -9.24
CA TYR A 91 9.76 3.88 -8.50
C TYR A 91 9.19 5.06 -9.28
N GLY A 92 7.89 5.26 -9.16
CA GLY A 92 7.25 6.48 -9.63
C GLY A 92 7.71 7.70 -8.83
N ALA A 93 7.49 8.87 -9.43
CA ALA A 93 7.80 10.15 -8.82
C ALA A 93 7.07 10.34 -7.48
N CYS A 94 7.71 11.08 -6.56
CA CYS A 94 7.11 11.34 -5.26
C CYS A 94 5.76 12.09 -5.40
N LEU A 95 4.76 11.62 -4.65
CA LEU A 95 3.37 12.06 -4.78
C LEU A 95 3.14 13.53 -4.37
N GLY A 96 3.88 14.03 -3.38
CA GLY A 96 3.63 15.35 -2.81
C GLY A 96 4.37 16.52 -3.47
N LYS A 97 5.51 16.26 -4.14
CA LYS A 97 6.34 17.33 -4.74
C LYS A 97 6.45 17.20 -6.25
N CYS A 98 6.81 16.02 -6.73
CA CYS A 98 7.20 15.84 -8.13
C CYS A 98 5.98 15.42 -8.99
N ARG A 99 4.95 14.79 -8.42
CA ARG A 99 3.69 14.50 -9.15
C ARG A 99 2.99 15.75 -9.71
N PRO A 100 2.71 16.83 -8.94
CA PRO A 100 2.08 18.03 -9.52
C PRO A 100 2.89 18.63 -10.68
N ILE A 101 4.23 18.66 -10.51
CA ILE A 101 5.16 19.20 -11.52
C ILE A 101 5.15 18.35 -12.78
N LEU A 102 5.33 17.03 -12.65
CA LEU A 102 5.38 16.12 -13.79
C LEU A 102 4.04 16.01 -14.52
N SER A 103 2.91 16.12 -13.81
CA SER A 103 1.58 16.21 -14.44
C SER A 103 1.46 17.42 -15.37
N HIS A 104 2.13 18.54 -15.08
CA HIS A 104 2.23 19.67 -16.01
C HIS A 104 3.24 19.42 -17.12
N MET A 105 4.45 18.99 -16.74
CA MET A 105 5.61 18.89 -17.65
C MET A 105 5.41 17.84 -18.75
N LEU A 106 4.75 16.73 -18.43
CA LEU A 106 4.59 15.60 -19.35
C LEU A 106 3.39 15.74 -20.30
N ARG A 107 2.65 16.86 -20.27
CA ARG A 107 1.57 17.10 -21.25
C ARG A 107 2.16 17.20 -22.66
N GLY A 108 1.51 16.51 -23.60
CA GLY A 108 1.96 16.35 -24.98
C GLY A 108 3.22 15.51 -25.18
N VAL A 109 3.74 14.87 -24.12
CA VAL A 109 4.80 13.87 -24.24
C VAL A 109 4.13 12.51 -24.47
N ASP A 110 4.69 11.73 -25.39
CA ASP A 110 4.29 10.33 -25.57
C ASP A 110 4.83 9.51 -24.40
N ILE A 111 3.93 8.99 -23.57
CA ILE A 111 4.25 8.27 -22.34
C ILE A 111 3.62 6.90 -22.47
N GLU A 112 4.39 5.85 -22.21
CA GLU A 112 3.84 4.51 -22.13
C GLU A 112 2.69 4.48 -21.09
N PRO A 113 1.53 3.90 -21.44
CA PRO A 113 0.48 3.72 -20.46
C PRO A 113 1.05 2.89 -19.31
N GLN A 114 0.93 3.40 -18.08
CA GLN A 114 1.50 2.77 -16.90
C GLN A 114 0.96 1.34 -16.77
N GLN A 115 1.79 0.33 -17.09
CA GLN A 115 1.42 -1.10 -17.03
C GLN A 115 1.16 -1.59 -15.60
N HIS A 116 1.41 -0.75 -14.59
CA HIS A 116 1.11 -0.97 -13.19
C HIS A 116 0.58 0.28 -12.50
N GLU A 117 -0.33 1.04 -13.12
CA GLU A 117 -1.32 1.71 -12.29
C GLU A 117 -2.13 0.60 -11.62
N LYS A 118 -1.79 0.27 -10.37
CA LYS A 118 -2.81 -0.19 -9.43
C LYS A 118 -3.92 0.84 -9.60
N ARG A 119 -5.03 0.45 -10.23
CA ARG A 119 -6.29 1.21 -10.20
C ARG A 119 -6.35 1.77 -8.78
N VAL A 120 -6.25 3.09 -8.64
CA VAL A 120 -6.56 3.72 -7.35
C VAL A 120 -8.00 3.35 -7.19
N ALA A 121 -8.26 2.29 -6.41
CA ALA A 121 -9.61 1.80 -6.22
C ALA A 121 -10.41 3.04 -5.84
N THR A 122 -11.42 3.36 -6.64
CA THR A 122 -12.34 4.41 -6.24
C THR A 122 -13.00 3.94 -4.94
N THR A 123 -13.48 4.86 -4.12
CA THR A 123 -14.20 4.49 -2.91
C THR A 123 -15.38 3.56 -3.22
N ASP A 124 -16.01 3.73 -4.39
CA ASP A 124 -17.02 2.82 -4.94
C ASP A 124 -16.49 1.40 -5.21
N ASP A 125 -15.29 1.26 -5.80
CA ASP A 125 -14.68 -0.06 -6.01
C ASP A 125 -14.30 -0.77 -4.70
N MET A 126 -14.10 -0.01 -3.62
CA MET A 126 -13.73 -0.56 -2.32
C MET A 126 -14.94 -1.06 -1.53
N ILE A 127 -16.17 -0.60 -1.77
CA ILE A 127 -17.34 -1.04 -1.00
C ILE A 127 -17.99 -2.24 -1.69
N LEU A 128 -17.89 -3.41 -1.07
CA LEU A 128 -18.52 -4.63 -1.55
C LEU A 128 -19.98 -4.74 -1.11
N TYR A 129 -20.29 -4.21 0.08
CA TYR A 129 -21.62 -4.26 0.68
C TYR A 129 -21.75 -3.20 1.76
N ALA A 130 -22.95 -2.62 1.91
CA ALA A 130 -23.27 -1.72 3.01
C ALA A 130 -24.76 -1.82 3.38
N ASP A 131 -25.06 -1.88 4.67
CA ASP A 131 -26.43 -1.83 5.20
C ASP A 131 -26.53 -0.90 6.42
N SER A 132 -27.60 -0.97 7.21
CA SER A 132 -27.77 -0.14 8.41
C SER A 132 -26.75 -0.42 9.52
N TRP A 133 -26.06 -1.56 9.50
CA TRP A 133 -25.23 -2.06 10.58
C TRP A 133 -23.74 -2.08 10.24
N ILE A 134 -23.40 -2.49 9.01
CA ILE A 134 -22.02 -2.73 8.58
C ILE A 134 -21.71 -2.16 7.20
N VAL A 135 -20.41 -2.05 6.93
CA VAL A 135 -19.83 -1.88 5.60
C VAL A 135 -18.77 -2.98 5.42
N VAL A 136 -18.83 -3.69 4.29
CA VAL A 136 -17.83 -4.68 3.89
C VAL A 136 -17.02 -4.06 2.77
N ALA A 137 -15.72 -3.93 2.99
CA ALA A 137 -14.81 -3.27 2.06
C ALA A 137 -13.74 -4.22 1.52
N ASN A 138 -13.34 -4.04 0.26
CA ASN A 138 -12.21 -4.70 -0.37
C ASN A 138 -10.97 -3.83 -0.27
N LYS A 139 -10.13 -4.10 0.74
CA LYS A 139 -8.90 -3.35 0.97
C LYS A 139 -7.86 -3.64 -0.12
N PRO A 140 -7.27 -2.63 -0.77
CA PRO A 140 -6.14 -2.85 -1.66
C PRO A 140 -4.86 -3.21 -0.88
N ALA A 141 -3.93 -3.88 -1.57
CA ALA A 141 -2.58 -4.15 -1.05
C ALA A 141 -1.73 -2.86 -1.05
N GLY A 142 -1.05 -2.60 0.06
CA GLY A 142 -0.26 -1.38 0.30
C GLY A 142 -0.97 -0.32 1.16
N MET A 143 -2.20 -0.61 1.62
CA MET A 143 -3.00 0.30 2.44
C MET A 143 -3.17 -0.23 3.86
N LEU A 144 -3.10 0.65 4.87
CA LEU A 144 -3.42 0.31 6.25
C LEU A 144 -4.93 0.10 6.44
N THR A 145 -5.31 -0.87 7.28
CA THR A 145 -6.74 -1.08 7.61
C THR A 145 -7.27 0.01 8.53
N VAL A 146 -6.46 0.38 9.54
CA VAL A 146 -6.77 1.41 10.55
C VAL A 146 -5.67 2.47 10.55
N PRO A 147 -5.93 3.69 11.04
CA PRO A 147 -4.93 4.74 11.12
C PRO A 147 -3.65 4.29 11.83
N GLY A 148 -2.51 4.63 11.26
CA GLY A 148 -1.22 4.44 11.90
C GLY A 148 -0.92 5.57 12.89
N ARG A 149 0.13 5.44 13.71
CA ARG A 149 0.54 6.50 14.64
C ARG A 149 0.91 7.84 13.97
N LEU A 150 1.31 7.79 12.70
CA LEU A 150 1.84 8.92 11.93
C LEU A 150 1.10 9.14 10.60
N HIS A 151 0.06 8.33 10.33
CA HIS A 151 -0.64 8.31 9.05
C HIS A 151 -2.14 8.12 9.28
N ASP A 152 -2.92 9.14 8.94
CA ASP A 152 -4.38 9.09 9.02
C ASP A 152 -5.02 8.46 7.79
N ASN A 153 -4.24 8.13 6.75
CA ASN A 153 -4.76 7.55 5.52
C ASN A 153 -4.85 6.01 5.62
N SER A 154 -6.06 5.50 5.83
CA SER A 154 -6.37 4.08 6.02
C SER A 154 -7.73 3.75 5.42
N LEU A 155 -8.01 2.46 5.21
CA LEU A 155 -9.32 2.02 4.72
C LEU A 155 -10.46 2.56 5.60
N GLN A 156 -10.32 2.44 6.93
CA GLN A 156 -11.36 2.91 7.85
C GLN A 156 -11.64 4.41 7.69
N THR A 157 -10.60 5.24 7.61
CA THR A 157 -10.76 6.70 7.50
C THR A 157 -11.34 7.11 6.15
N ILE A 158 -10.87 6.52 5.05
CA ILE A 158 -11.39 6.77 3.70
C ILE A 158 -12.88 6.42 3.62
N ILE A 159 -13.27 5.21 4.04
CA ILE A 159 -14.66 4.76 3.94
C ILE A 159 -15.58 5.50 4.92
N SER A 160 -15.08 5.87 6.11
CA SER A 160 -15.87 6.70 7.05
C SER A 160 -16.17 8.08 6.49
N GLN A 161 -15.21 8.68 5.78
CA GLN A 161 -15.39 9.98 5.13
C GLN A 161 -16.40 9.88 3.97
N GLU A 162 -16.29 8.84 3.14
CA GLU A 162 -17.22 8.60 2.02
C GLU A 162 -18.66 8.40 2.50
N ILE A 163 -18.87 7.57 3.52
CA ILE A 163 -20.20 7.28 4.08
C ILE A 163 -20.74 8.45 4.93
N GLY A 164 -19.88 9.38 5.34
CA GLY A 164 -20.25 10.49 6.23
C GLY A 164 -20.60 10.04 7.66
N ALA A 165 -20.09 8.88 8.11
CA ALA A 165 -20.35 8.35 9.44
C ALA A 165 -19.09 7.68 10.03
N PRO A 166 -18.87 7.75 11.37
CA PRO A 166 -17.73 7.10 11.99
C PRO A 166 -17.88 5.58 11.92
N LEU A 167 -16.92 4.91 11.29
CA LEU A 167 -16.87 3.45 11.22
C LEU A 167 -15.74 2.89 12.08
N LYS A 168 -15.94 1.68 12.63
CA LYS A 168 -14.92 0.95 13.40
C LYS A 168 -14.56 -0.35 12.70
N ALA A 169 -13.29 -0.52 12.34
CA ALA A 169 -12.82 -1.78 11.77
C ALA A 169 -12.88 -2.92 12.81
N VAL A 170 -13.69 -3.93 12.51
CA VAL A 170 -13.90 -5.08 13.40
C VAL A 170 -12.66 -5.98 13.42
N HIS A 171 -11.98 -6.11 12.29
CA HIS A 171 -10.70 -6.80 12.19
C HIS A 171 -9.76 -6.03 11.27
N ARG A 172 -8.50 -6.47 11.25
CA ARG A 172 -7.45 -5.85 10.45
C ARG A 172 -6.78 -6.85 9.53
N LEU A 173 -6.38 -6.36 8.36
CA LEU A 173 -5.41 -6.99 7.48
C LEU A 173 -4.06 -6.27 7.57
N ASP A 174 -2.99 -6.99 7.29
CA ASP A 174 -1.66 -6.39 7.15
C ASP A 174 -1.66 -5.39 5.99
N MET A 175 -0.71 -4.45 6.01
CA MET A 175 -0.60 -3.41 4.97
C MET A 175 -0.48 -4.02 3.58
N SER A 176 0.36 -5.05 3.42
CA SER A 176 0.60 -5.74 2.14
C SER A 176 -0.53 -6.68 1.73
N THR A 177 -1.42 -7.07 2.63
CA THR A 177 -2.52 -8.01 2.34
C THR A 177 -3.71 -7.26 1.75
N SER A 178 -4.23 -7.69 0.59
CA SER A 178 -5.51 -7.21 0.07
C SER A 178 -6.68 -8.08 0.57
N GLY A 179 -7.90 -7.58 0.43
CA GLY A 179 -9.11 -8.38 0.61
C GLY A 179 -10.11 -7.78 1.59
N ILE A 180 -11.02 -8.63 2.04
CA ILE A 180 -12.25 -8.24 2.73
C ILE A 180 -11.97 -7.74 4.16
N VAL A 181 -12.56 -6.60 4.51
CA VAL A 181 -12.58 -6.02 5.86
C VAL A 181 -13.99 -5.60 6.23
N ILE A 182 -14.43 -5.95 7.43
CA ILE A 182 -15.73 -5.53 7.98
C ILE A 182 -15.55 -4.30 8.88
N LEU A 183 -16.35 -3.27 8.61
CA LEU A 183 -16.46 -2.04 9.37
C LEU A 183 -17.86 -1.95 10.01
N ALA A 184 -17.93 -1.70 11.32
CA ALA A 184 -19.18 -1.52 12.05
C ALA A 184 -19.60 -0.05 12.10
N LYS A 185 -20.91 0.21 11.97
CA LYS A 185 -21.51 1.56 12.04
C LYS A 185 -21.85 2.02 13.46
N SER A 186 -21.82 1.12 14.44
CA SER A 186 -22.09 1.44 15.85
C SER A 186 -21.28 0.59 16.81
N ASP A 187 -21.17 1.05 18.06
CA ASP A 187 -20.42 0.36 19.11
C ASP A 187 -21.06 -0.97 19.52
N ALA A 188 -22.40 -1.04 19.48
CA ALA A 188 -23.14 -2.26 19.75
C ALA A 188 -22.84 -3.33 18.68
N VAL A 189 -22.87 -2.95 17.39
CA VAL A 189 -22.53 -3.86 16.28
C VAL A 189 -21.06 -4.27 16.34
N TYR A 190 -20.17 -3.33 16.63
CA TYR A 190 -18.75 -3.61 16.81
C TYR A 190 -18.52 -4.66 17.91
N ALA A 191 -19.13 -4.49 19.08
CA ALA A 191 -19.00 -5.43 20.19
C ALA A 191 -19.56 -6.82 19.86
N ALA A 192 -20.72 -6.88 19.20
CA ALA A 192 -21.32 -8.15 18.76
C ALA A 192 -20.41 -8.90 17.79
N LEU A 193 -19.91 -8.22 16.76
CA LEU A 193 -19.01 -8.84 15.78
C LEU A 193 -17.66 -9.24 16.40
N GLN A 194 -17.10 -8.45 17.32
CA GLN A 194 -15.90 -8.84 18.06
C GLN A 194 -16.11 -10.15 18.84
N ALA A 195 -17.29 -10.32 19.45
CA ALA A 195 -17.65 -11.55 20.13
C ALA A 195 -17.70 -12.74 19.16
N ASP A 196 -18.25 -12.56 17.95
CA ASP A 196 -18.28 -13.59 16.91
C ASP A 196 -16.87 -13.96 16.38
N PHE A 197 -15.98 -12.97 16.24
CA PHE A 197 -14.57 -13.24 15.93
C PHE A 197 -13.88 -14.03 17.06
N ALA A 198 -14.19 -13.71 18.31
CA ALA A 198 -13.60 -14.37 19.48
C ALA A 198 -14.14 -15.80 19.69
N SER A 199 -15.43 -16.02 19.43
CA SER A 199 -16.08 -17.34 19.50
C SER A 199 -15.75 -18.24 18.30
N ARG A 200 -15.10 -17.70 17.26
CA ARG A 200 -14.77 -18.38 16.00
C ARG A 200 -15.99 -18.79 15.16
N ASN A 201 -17.10 -18.05 15.30
CA ASN A 201 -18.27 -18.19 14.43
C ASN A 201 -17.99 -17.68 13.00
N ILE A 202 -16.91 -16.91 12.82
CA ILE A 202 -16.52 -16.33 11.53
C ILE A 202 -15.45 -17.19 10.86
N GLU A 203 -15.80 -17.70 9.68
CA GLU A 203 -14.86 -18.37 8.79
C GLU A 203 -14.12 -17.36 7.91
N LYS A 204 -12.81 -17.54 7.78
CA LYS A 204 -11.96 -16.71 6.92
C LYS A 204 -11.23 -17.62 5.93
N ARG A 205 -11.19 -17.22 4.67
CA ARG A 205 -10.42 -17.88 3.62
C ARG A 205 -9.52 -16.89 2.91
N TYR A 206 -8.24 -17.23 2.79
CA TYR A 206 -7.24 -16.43 2.09
C TYR A 206 -6.64 -17.25 0.96
N ILE A 207 -6.34 -16.59 -0.16
CA ILE A 207 -5.63 -17.21 -1.27
C ILE A 207 -4.23 -16.60 -1.33
N ALA A 208 -3.21 -17.46 -1.45
CA ALA A 208 -1.84 -17.04 -1.62
C ALA A 208 -1.15 -17.84 -2.73
N LEU A 209 -0.09 -17.27 -3.28
CA LEU A 209 0.88 -17.97 -4.11
C LEU A 209 2.16 -18.12 -3.29
N LEU A 210 2.62 -19.35 -3.10
CA LEU A 210 3.84 -19.68 -2.36
C LEU A 210 4.99 -19.95 -3.31
N ASP A 211 6.16 -19.46 -2.96
CA ASP A 211 7.42 -19.74 -3.64
C ASP A 211 7.96 -21.10 -3.18
N GLY A 212 7.63 -22.15 -3.93
CA GLY A 212 7.92 -23.53 -3.60
C GLY A 212 6.72 -24.47 -3.78
N MET A 213 7.02 -25.78 -3.67
CA MET A 213 6.08 -26.87 -3.86
C MET A 213 5.66 -27.48 -2.53
N VAL A 214 4.40 -27.31 -2.15
CA VAL A 214 3.79 -28.02 -1.02
C VAL A 214 3.22 -29.33 -1.53
N ILE A 215 3.72 -30.48 -1.04
CA ILE A 215 3.36 -31.80 -1.58
C ILE A 215 2.01 -32.27 -1.04
N GLU A 216 1.75 -31.98 0.23
CA GLU A 216 0.55 -32.35 0.96
C GLU A 216 -0.63 -31.47 0.50
N LYS A 217 -1.71 -32.12 0.03
CA LYS A 217 -2.87 -31.42 -0.53
C LYS A 217 -3.63 -30.60 0.51
N GLU A 218 -3.59 -30.99 1.77
CA GLU A 218 -4.23 -30.28 2.87
C GLU A 218 -3.51 -30.57 4.18
N GLY A 219 -3.69 -29.70 5.17
CA GLY A 219 -3.09 -29.89 6.48
C GLY A 219 -3.43 -28.81 7.50
N VAL A 220 -2.83 -28.95 8.68
CA VAL A 220 -2.94 -28.01 9.80
C VAL A 220 -1.56 -27.59 10.24
N ILE A 221 -1.34 -26.29 10.36
CA ILE A 221 -0.13 -25.69 10.93
C ILE A 221 -0.52 -25.14 12.30
N ASP A 222 0.08 -25.68 13.36
CA ASP A 222 -0.10 -25.21 14.74
C ASP A 222 1.27 -24.79 15.29
N LEU A 223 1.59 -23.51 15.11
CA LEU A 223 2.85 -22.93 15.56
C LEU A 223 2.55 -21.70 16.43
N PRO A 224 3.03 -21.67 17.68
CA PRO A 224 2.86 -20.52 18.56
C PRO A 224 3.73 -19.34 18.09
N LEU A 225 3.14 -18.14 18.07
CA LEU A 225 3.77 -16.93 17.52
C LEU A 225 3.88 -15.81 18.55
N ARG A 226 4.96 -15.05 18.47
CA ARG A 226 5.10 -13.75 19.17
C ARG A 226 5.88 -12.74 18.34
N PRO A 227 5.81 -11.44 18.69
CA PRO A 227 6.66 -10.43 18.07
C PRO A 227 8.14 -10.74 18.31
N ASP A 228 8.94 -10.60 17.26
CA ASP A 228 10.38 -10.52 17.40
C ASP A 228 10.71 -9.15 18.00
N ILE A 229 11.29 -9.15 19.20
CA ILE A 229 11.60 -7.90 19.92
C ILE A 229 12.78 -7.18 19.25
N ASN A 230 13.68 -7.94 18.61
CA ASN A 230 14.91 -7.42 18.01
C ASN A 230 14.71 -6.99 16.55
N ASP A 231 13.70 -7.53 15.86
CA ASP A 231 13.40 -7.22 14.47
C ASP A 231 11.90 -6.91 14.26
N ARG A 232 11.44 -5.78 14.81
CA ARG A 232 10.06 -5.32 14.56
C ARG A 232 9.93 -4.75 13.15
N PRO A 233 8.85 -5.06 12.39
CA PRO A 233 7.59 -5.62 12.87
C PRO A 233 7.46 -7.16 12.75
N ARG A 234 8.56 -7.89 12.55
CA ARG A 234 8.51 -9.35 12.38
C ARG A 234 7.96 -10.06 13.61
N GLN A 235 7.49 -11.26 13.33
CA GLN A 235 6.95 -12.23 14.27
C GLN A 235 7.77 -13.51 14.08
N MET A 236 7.96 -14.24 15.16
CA MET A 236 8.73 -15.48 15.20
C MET A 236 7.93 -16.60 15.83
N VAL A 237 8.33 -17.84 15.53
CA VAL A 237 7.82 -19.03 16.23
C VAL A 237 8.54 -19.13 17.57
N ASP A 238 7.78 -19.30 18.65
CA ASP A 238 8.31 -19.43 20.00
C ASP A 238 7.39 -20.35 20.84
N TYR A 239 7.91 -21.49 21.27
CA TYR A 239 7.13 -22.49 22.00
C TYR A 239 6.97 -22.20 23.50
N GLU A 240 7.81 -21.33 24.07
CA GLU A 240 7.78 -21.00 25.49
C GLU A 240 6.88 -19.79 25.76
N HIS A 241 6.94 -18.79 24.89
CA HIS A 241 6.30 -17.50 25.09
C HIS A 241 5.35 -17.09 23.96
N GLY A 242 5.26 -17.90 22.90
CA GLY A 242 4.36 -17.66 21.79
C GLY A 242 2.90 -17.91 22.13
N LYS A 243 2.01 -17.12 21.53
CA LYS A 243 0.58 -17.37 21.57
C LYS A 243 0.23 -18.37 20.48
N ARG A 244 -0.46 -19.45 20.85
CA ARG A 244 -0.93 -20.48 19.90
C ARG A 244 -1.58 -19.86 18.66
N ALA A 245 -1.16 -20.31 17.48
CA ALA A 245 -1.66 -19.86 16.19
C ALA A 245 -1.91 -21.08 15.29
N ILE A 246 -3.13 -21.22 14.78
CA ILE A 246 -3.58 -22.40 14.03
C ILE A 246 -4.13 -21.97 12.67
N THR A 247 -3.63 -22.61 11.62
CA THR A 247 -4.05 -22.40 10.23
C THR A 247 -4.33 -23.74 9.58
N ARG A 248 -5.54 -23.95 9.07
CA ARG A 248 -5.82 -25.03 8.11
C ARG A 248 -5.43 -24.56 6.71
N TYR A 249 -4.96 -25.45 5.86
CA TYR A 249 -4.66 -25.12 4.47
C TYR A 249 -5.11 -26.21 3.51
N GLU A 250 -5.27 -25.82 2.25
CA GLU A 250 -5.62 -26.67 1.11
C GLU A 250 -4.87 -26.16 -0.13
N VAL A 251 -4.09 -27.03 -0.77
CA VAL A 251 -3.42 -26.76 -2.03
C VAL A 251 -4.45 -26.81 -3.16
N LEU A 252 -4.55 -25.70 -3.90
CA LEU A 252 -5.52 -25.56 -4.99
C LEU A 252 -4.93 -25.98 -6.34
N SER A 253 -3.67 -25.62 -6.59
CA SER A 253 -2.99 -25.93 -7.85
C SER A 253 -1.48 -25.66 -7.73
N HIS A 254 -0.70 -26.32 -8.58
CA HIS A 254 0.69 -25.97 -8.83
C HIS A 254 0.83 -25.23 -10.16
N THR A 255 1.75 -24.27 -10.22
CA THR A 255 2.10 -23.56 -11.44
C THR A 255 3.29 -24.22 -12.14
N PRO A 256 3.50 -23.97 -13.45
CA PRO A 256 4.64 -24.53 -14.18
C PRO A 256 6.01 -24.14 -13.63
N ASP A 257 6.12 -22.99 -12.96
CA ASP A 257 7.33 -22.46 -12.34
C ASP A 257 7.53 -22.92 -10.88
N HIS A 258 6.99 -24.10 -10.52
CA HIS A 258 7.16 -24.74 -9.22
C HIS A 258 6.64 -23.92 -8.02
N ARG A 259 5.57 -23.14 -8.22
CA ARG A 259 4.87 -22.43 -7.14
C ARG A 259 3.57 -23.11 -6.78
N THR A 260 3.11 -22.86 -5.56
CA THR A 260 1.87 -23.46 -5.04
C THR A 260 0.82 -22.39 -4.80
N ARG A 261 -0.33 -22.51 -5.46
CA ARG A 261 -1.52 -21.72 -5.12
C ARG A 261 -2.27 -22.44 -4.01
N ILE A 262 -2.49 -21.75 -2.90
CA ILE A 262 -2.99 -22.35 -1.66
C ILE A 262 -4.14 -21.52 -1.08
N ALA A 263 -5.11 -22.20 -0.48
CA ALA A 263 -6.12 -21.61 0.39
C ALA A 263 -5.71 -21.79 1.86
N PHE A 264 -5.75 -20.71 2.64
CA PHE A 264 -5.57 -20.72 4.08
C PHE A 264 -6.87 -20.41 4.81
N TYR A 265 -7.14 -21.17 5.86
CA TYR A 265 -8.29 -21.03 6.76
C TYR A 265 -7.78 -20.81 8.20
N PRO A 266 -7.44 -19.57 8.59
CA PRO A 266 -6.86 -19.28 9.89
C PRO A 266 -7.92 -19.36 11.00
N LEU A 267 -7.78 -20.35 11.88
CA LEU A 267 -8.67 -20.54 13.05
C LEU A 267 -8.36 -19.54 14.18
N THR A 268 -7.15 -18.98 14.17
CA THR A 268 -6.74 -17.85 15.01
C THR A 268 -6.46 -16.60 14.16
N GLY A 269 -6.13 -15.47 14.79
CA GLY A 269 -5.82 -14.22 14.08
C GLY A 269 -4.60 -13.52 14.66
N ARG A 270 -3.43 -14.16 14.61
CA ARG A 270 -2.18 -13.55 15.07
C ARG A 270 -1.56 -12.68 13.97
N THR A 271 -0.83 -11.64 14.37
CA THR A 271 -0.08 -10.78 13.44
C THR A 271 0.81 -11.63 12.55
N HIS A 272 0.80 -11.38 11.24
CA HIS A 272 1.60 -12.10 10.23
C HIS A 272 1.44 -13.64 10.24
N GLN A 273 0.37 -14.19 10.83
CA GLN A 273 0.24 -15.64 11.07
C GLN A 273 0.45 -16.47 9.82
N LEU A 274 -0.28 -16.17 8.73
CA LEU A 274 -0.20 -16.92 7.48
C LEU A 274 1.19 -16.83 6.84
N ARG A 275 1.83 -15.66 6.96
CA ARG A 275 3.14 -15.38 6.39
C ARG A 275 4.23 -16.19 7.07
N VAL A 276 4.21 -16.24 8.41
CA VAL A 276 5.13 -17.07 9.19
C VAL A 276 4.84 -18.56 8.98
N HIS A 277 3.57 -18.96 8.99
CA HIS A 277 3.19 -20.37 8.77
C HIS A 277 3.60 -20.87 7.38
N ALA A 278 3.52 -20.01 6.36
CA ALA A 278 4.01 -20.33 5.02
C ALA A 278 5.54 -20.46 4.98
N SER A 279 6.28 -19.47 5.49
CA SER A 279 7.74 -19.43 5.33
C SER A 279 8.52 -20.36 6.28
N HIS A 280 8.02 -20.57 7.51
CA HIS A 280 8.79 -21.25 8.53
C HIS A 280 9.00 -22.72 8.18
N LYS A 281 10.20 -23.25 8.42
CA LYS A 281 10.57 -24.65 8.13
C LYS A 281 9.67 -25.70 8.79
N SER A 282 9.15 -25.40 9.99
CA SER A 282 8.17 -26.26 10.70
C SER A 282 6.72 -25.99 10.30
N GLY A 283 6.49 -25.04 9.39
CA GLY A 283 5.23 -24.79 8.73
C GLY A 283 5.25 -25.42 7.34
N LEU A 284 5.13 -24.62 6.28
CA LEU A 284 5.23 -25.11 4.90
C LEU A 284 6.63 -24.99 4.28
N GLY A 285 7.52 -24.18 4.88
CA GLY A 285 8.85 -23.91 4.31
C GLY A 285 8.83 -23.23 2.93
N CYS A 286 7.68 -22.70 2.50
CA CYS A 286 7.47 -22.08 1.19
C CYS A 286 6.88 -20.67 1.44
N PRO A 287 7.68 -19.60 1.41
CA PRO A 287 7.20 -18.26 1.71
C PRO A 287 6.18 -17.77 0.67
N ILE A 288 5.34 -16.80 1.06
CA ILE A 288 4.42 -16.16 0.12
C ILE A 288 5.25 -15.32 -0.88
N VAL A 289 4.94 -15.46 -2.17
CA VAL A 289 5.61 -14.71 -3.24
C VAL A 289 5.48 -13.20 -2.98
N GLY A 290 6.61 -12.50 -3.01
CA GLY A 290 6.68 -11.05 -2.76
C GLY A 290 6.59 -10.65 -1.28
N ASP A 291 6.65 -11.60 -0.34
CA ASP A 291 6.72 -11.29 1.08
C ASP A 291 8.10 -10.73 1.46
N MET A 292 8.22 -9.41 1.55
CA MET A 292 9.47 -8.73 1.89
C MET A 292 10.01 -9.01 3.29
N LEU A 293 9.17 -9.50 4.21
CA LEU A 293 9.66 -9.90 5.53
C LEU A 293 10.11 -11.36 5.46
N TYR A 294 9.22 -12.27 5.08
CA TYR A 294 9.46 -13.69 5.31
C TYR A 294 9.92 -14.48 4.08
N GLY A 295 10.02 -13.84 2.92
CA GLY A 295 10.46 -14.43 1.66
C GLY A 295 11.97 -14.41 1.46
N HIS A 296 12.41 -15.19 0.48
CA HIS A 296 13.76 -15.14 -0.05
C HIS A 296 13.86 -13.95 -1.02
N ALA A 297 14.89 -13.12 -0.88
CA ALA A 297 15.20 -12.03 -1.79
C ALA A 297 15.89 -12.55 -3.05
#